data_AF-A0AAV5UBP6-F1
#
_entry.id   AF-A0AAV5UBP6-F1
#
_cell.length_a   1.000
_cell.length_b   1.000
_cell.length_c   1.000
_cell.angle_alpha   90.00
_cell.angle_beta   90.00
_cell.angle_gamma   90.00
#
_symmetry.space_group_name_H-M   'P 1'
#
loop_
_entity.id
_entity.type
_entity.pdbx_description
1 polymer ?
#
loop_
_entity_poly.entity_id
_entity_poly.type
_entity_poly.pdbx_seq_one_letter_code
_entity_poly.pdbx_strand_id
1 'polypeptide(L)'
;MFLVNYISRNDTDPFTPMFEIVYCIELLLIVISFLVGSLVIFLHFKATKLQRLVRLRNVFSILVDLMHAASRLLIMHHQHFGSSEYVETTPLIVGSMMKEVFLGYMTALGFIVALDRCVATKAWYWYESGKKSTLLFFIFQEAFLFYRERQLQCIILVLGYNIRQMRELKRGAAINRYSVSRTFQIKENISVLTAYAKIARVQIAMTTPAFVFFGAFFFIPPGIGYDGLRFFSAAMFDLWLSM
;
A
#
# COMPACT_ATOMS: atom_id res chain seq x y z
N MET A 1 4.19 15.11 9.60
CA MET A 1 3.09 15.20 10.58
C MET A 1 1.80 15.33 9.81
N PHE A 2 1.23 14.20 9.39
CA PHE A 2 -0.09 14.20 8.81
C PHE A 2 -1.10 14.66 9.85
N LEU A 3 -2.08 15.41 9.35
CA LEU A 3 -3.12 16.15 10.03
C LEU A 3 -4.15 15.24 10.72
N VAL A 4 -3.70 14.39 11.63
CA VAL A 4 -4.52 13.44 12.37
C VAL A 4 -5.13 14.14 13.58
N ASN A 5 -6.10 15.01 13.30
CA ASN A 5 -7.22 15.43 14.16
C ASN A 5 -7.61 16.89 13.88
N TYR A 6 -8.60 17.06 13.01
CA TYR A 6 -9.34 18.31 12.90
C TYR A 6 -10.76 18.21 13.43
N ILE A 7 -11.17 17.03 13.90
CA ILE A 7 -12.57 16.76 14.19
C ILE A 7 -12.66 16.30 15.63
N SER A 8 -13.11 17.20 16.50
CA SER A 8 -13.63 16.83 17.81
C SER A 8 -15.12 16.49 17.68
N ARG A 9 -15.63 15.64 18.58
CA ARG A 9 -17.06 15.41 18.71
C ARG A 9 -17.86 16.71 18.80
N ASN A 10 -17.37 17.68 19.55
CA ASN A 10 -18.01 18.98 19.72
C ASN A 10 -18.23 19.73 18.38
N ASP A 11 -17.34 19.53 17.42
CA ASP A 11 -17.45 20.15 16.08
C ASP A 11 -18.47 19.40 15.19
N THR A 12 -18.67 18.10 15.45
CA THR A 12 -19.55 17.23 14.65
C THR A 12 -20.97 17.08 15.19
N ASP A 13 -21.18 17.30 16.49
CA ASP A 13 -22.48 17.15 17.15
C ASP A 13 -23.62 17.92 16.44
N PRO A 14 -23.42 19.15 15.93
CA PRO A 14 -24.46 19.88 15.19
C PRO A 14 -24.95 19.18 13.90
N PHE A 15 -24.17 18.24 13.37
CA PHE A 15 -24.45 17.54 12.12
C PHE A 15 -24.90 16.08 12.34
N THR A 16 -25.32 15.74 13.55
CA THR A 16 -25.96 14.46 13.85
C THR A 16 -27.21 14.27 12.96
N PRO A 17 -27.39 13.11 12.28
CA PRO A 17 -26.69 11.82 12.46
C PRO A 17 -25.57 11.54 11.45
N MET A 18 -25.17 12.50 10.62
CA MET A 18 -24.31 12.25 9.46
C MET A 18 -22.96 11.62 9.84
N PHE A 19 -22.27 12.15 10.85
CA PHE A 19 -20.96 11.64 11.27
C PHE A 19 -21.03 10.28 11.96
N GLU A 20 -22.12 9.98 12.67
CA GLU A 20 -22.35 8.66 13.26
C GLU A 20 -22.43 7.58 12.18
N ILE A 21 -23.12 7.88 11.07
CA ILE A 21 -23.19 6.97 9.91
C ILE A 21 -21.79 6.76 9.33
N VAL A 22 -20.99 7.82 9.18
CA VAL A 22 -19.61 7.70 8.68
C VAL A 22 -18.76 6.82 9.59
N TYR A 23 -18.81 7.01 10.91
CA TYR A 23 -18.09 6.17 11.86
C TYR A 23 -18.55 4.71 11.84
N CYS A 24 -19.86 4.45 11.69
CA CYS A 24 -20.38 3.10 11.54
C CYS A 24 -19.87 2.42 10.27
N ILE A 25 -19.81 3.16 9.14
CA ILE A 25 -19.27 2.64 7.88
C ILE A 25 -17.77 2.37 8.03
N GLU A 26 -17.00 3.28 8.62
CA GLU A 26 -15.57 3.09 8.87
C GLU A 26 -15.32 1.83 9.72
N LEU A 27 -16.06 1.66 10.82
CA LEU A 27 -15.93 0.47 11.67
C LEU A 27 -16.25 -0.82 10.91
N LEU A 28 -17.30 -0.80 10.10
CA LEU A 28 -17.68 -1.94 9.26
C LEU A 28 -16.56 -2.29 8.27
N LEU A 29 -15.98 -1.29 7.61
CA LEU A 29 -14.86 -1.47 6.68
C LEU A 29 -13.63 -2.06 7.38
N ILE A 30 -13.28 -1.57 8.57
CA ILE A 30 -12.17 -2.13 9.37
C ILE A 30 -12.40 -3.62 9.64
N VAL A 31 -13.60 -4.00 10.08
CA VAL A 31 -13.95 -5.42 10.34
C VAL A 31 -13.83 -6.25 9.06
N ILE A 32 -14.34 -5.76 7.94
CA ILE A 32 -14.23 -6.44 6.64
C ILE A 32 -12.76 -6.60 6.23
N SER A 33 -11.93 -5.57 6.40
CA SER A 33 -10.50 -5.62 6.10
C SER A 33 -9.78 -6.70 6.92
N PHE A 34 -10.11 -6.87 8.20
CA PHE A 34 -9.58 -7.96 9.02
C PHE A 34 -9.99 -9.35 8.53
N LEU A 35 -11.26 -9.52 8.17
CA LEU A 35 -11.78 -10.80 7.66
C LEU A 35 -11.13 -11.16 6.32
N VAL A 36 -11.12 -10.20 5.38
CA VAL A 36 -10.55 -10.38 4.04
C VAL A 36 -9.03 -10.58 4.14
N GLY A 37 -8.32 -9.76 4.91
CA GLY A 37 -6.87 -9.87 5.09
C GLY A 37 -6.47 -11.23 5.66
N SER A 38 -7.17 -11.71 6.70
CA SER A 38 -6.93 -13.02 7.30
C SER A 38 -7.18 -14.17 6.31
N LEU A 39 -8.26 -14.08 5.53
CA LEU A 39 -8.57 -15.05 4.48
C LEU A 39 -7.47 -15.07 3.41
N VAL A 40 -7.02 -13.91 2.94
CA VAL A 40 -5.98 -13.82 1.91
C VAL A 40 -4.65 -14.37 2.43
N ILE A 41 -4.27 -14.10 3.68
CA ILE A 41 -3.08 -14.69 4.32
C ILE A 41 -3.20 -16.22 4.33
N PHE A 42 -4.35 -16.77 4.77
CA PHE A 42 -4.59 -18.22 4.77
C PHE A 42 -4.46 -18.84 3.37
N LEU A 43 -5.08 -18.22 2.36
CA LEU A 43 -5.00 -18.67 0.97
C LEU A 43 -3.56 -18.65 0.44
N HIS A 44 -2.75 -17.65 0.82
CA HIS A 44 -1.34 -17.57 0.44
C HIS A 44 -0.49 -18.70 1.04
N PHE A 45 -0.79 -19.11 2.28
CA PHE A 45 -0.11 -20.26 2.89
C PHE A 45 -0.48 -21.59 2.21
N LYS A 46 -1.71 -21.72 1.71
CA LYS A 46 -2.16 -22.90 0.94
C LYS A 46 -1.65 -22.92 -0.49
N ALA A 47 -1.28 -21.78 -1.07
CA ALA A 47 -0.77 -21.70 -2.43
C ALA A 47 0.64 -22.31 -2.55
N THR A 48 0.75 -23.48 -3.18
CA THR A 48 2.02 -24.19 -3.40
C THR A 48 2.81 -23.70 -4.61
N LYS A 49 2.14 -23.12 -5.61
CA LYS A 49 2.75 -22.73 -6.89
C LYS A 49 3.49 -21.39 -6.86
N LEU A 50 3.32 -20.58 -5.81
CA LEU A 50 3.95 -19.26 -5.72
C LEU A 50 5.35 -19.35 -5.10
N GLN A 51 6.30 -18.60 -5.66
CA GLN A 51 7.64 -18.45 -5.11
C GLN A 51 7.57 -17.97 -3.65
N ARG A 52 8.46 -18.51 -2.80
CA ARG A 52 8.48 -18.22 -1.35
C ARG A 52 8.57 -16.72 -1.05
N LEU A 53 9.40 -15.97 -1.77
CA LEU A 53 9.58 -14.53 -1.54
C LEU A 53 8.32 -13.72 -1.90
N VAL A 54 7.65 -14.08 -2.99
CA VAL A 54 6.39 -13.44 -3.39
C VAL A 54 5.30 -13.68 -2.32
N ARG A 55 5.22 -14.90 -1.77
CA ARG A 55 4.29 -15.20 -0.68
C ARG A 55 4.59 -14.38 0.58
N LEU A 56 5.85 -14.35 1.01
CA LEU A 56 6.27 -13.58 2.19
C LEU A 56 5.96 -12.09 2.02
N ARG A 57 6.24 -11.52 0.84
CA ARG A 57 5.93 -10.12 0.55
C ARG A 57 4.43 -9.83 0.61
N ASN A 58 3.61 -10.65 -0.03
CA ASN A 58 2.16 -10.47 0.01
C ASN A 58 1.62 -10.57 1.45
N VAL A 59 2.07 -11.57 2.22
CA VAL A 59 1.69 -11.71 3.63
C VAL A 59 2.12 -10.50 4.45
N PHE A 60 3.37 -10.04 4.29
CA PHE A 60 3.87 -8.88 5.03
C PHE A 60 3.10 -7.60 4.67
N SER A 61 2.79 -7.38 3.39
CA SER A 61 1.96 -6.26 2.93
C SER A 61 0.58 -6.27 3.58
N ILE A 62 -0.06 -7.44 3.70
CA ILE A 62 -1.37 -7.57 4.35
C ILE A 62 -1.24 -7.36 5.86
N LEU A 63 -0.15 -7.83 6.50
CA LEU A 63 0.07 -7.57 7.92
C LEU A 63 0.22 -6.06 8.21
N VAL A 64 0.96 -5.33 7.38
CA VAL A 64 1.08 -3.87 7.49
C VAL A 64 -0.28 -3.17 7.33
N ASP A 65 -1.10 -3.65 6.40
CA ASP A 65 -2.47 -3.18 6.19
C ASP A 65 -3.38 -3.44 7.41
N LEU A 66 -3.36 -4.66 7.97
CA LEU A 66 -4.09 -4.99 9.19
C LEU A 66 -3.64 -4.17 10.41
N MET A 67 -2.34 -3.89 10.53
CA MET A 67 -1.82 -3.01 11.57
C MET A 67 -2.29 -1.56 11.38
N HIS A 68 -2.39 -1.09 10.14
CA HIS A 68 -2.97 0.21 9.83
C HIS A 68 -4.44 0.27 10.20
N ALA A 69 -5.24 -0.72 9.80
CA ALA A 69 -6.66 -0.83 10.16
C ALA A 69 -6.86 -0.87 11.70
N ALA A 70 -6.01 -1.59 12.43
CA ALA A 70 -6.02 -1.59 13.90
C ALA A 70 -5.78 -0.19 14.48
N SER A 71 -4.81 0.54 13.92
CA SER A 71 -4.47 1.88 14.40
C SER A 71 -5.59 2.91 14.18
N ARG A 72 -6.46 2.69 13.18
CA ARG A 72 -7.65 3.53 12.96
C ARG A 72 -8.66 3.45 14.11
N LEU A 73 -8.80 2.28 14.76
CA LEU A 73 -9.66 2.15 15.94
C LEU A 73 -9.22 3.07 17.09
N LEU A 74 -7.91 3.27 17.26
CA LEU A 74 -7.38 4.19 18.26
C LEU A 74 -7.71 5.64 17.93
N ILE A 75 -7.65 6.01 16.64
CA ILE A 75 -8.00 7.35 16.17
C ILE A 75 -9.50 7.58 16.35
N MET A 76 -10.35 6.65 15.91
CA MET A 76 -11.81 6.73 16.06
C MET A 76 -12.23 6.84 17.52
N HIS A 77 -11.61 6.06 18.41
CA HIS A 77 -11.85 6.16 19.84
C HIS A 77 -11.54 7.56 20.36
N HIS A 78 -10.42 8.15 19.94
CA HIS A 78 -10.09 9.52 20.31
C HIS A 78 -11.04 10.55 19.67
N GLN A 79 -11.46 10.39 18.43
CA GLN A 79 -12.41 11.30 17.78
C GLN A 79 -13.77 11.32 18.49
N HIS A 80 -14.22 10.17 19.03
CA HIS A 80 -15.52 10.06 19.69
C HIS A 80 -15.50 10.42 21.18
N PHE A 81 -14.44 10.07 21.91
CA PHE A 81 -14.35 10.23 23.37
C PHE A 81 -13.27 11.22 23.84
N GLY A 82 -12.41 11.69 22.94
CA GLY A 82 -11.31 12.59 23.26
C GLY A 82 -11.77 13.99 23.63
N SER A 83 -10.92 14.70 24.37
CA SER A 83 -11.11 16.13 24.66
C SER A 83 -11.11 16.94 23.36
N SER A 84 -11.89 18.02 23.32
CA SER A 84 -11.84 19.00 22.22
C SER A 84 -10.60 19.88 22.24
N GLU A 85 -9.89 19.92 23.36
CA GLU A 85 -8.61 20.62 23.43
C GLU A 85 -7.57 19.87 22.61
N TYR A 86 -6.76 20.62 21.84
CA TYR A 86 -5.67 20.10 21.02
C TYR A 86 -4.60 19.44 21.92
N VAL A 87 -4.83 18.19 22.28
CA VAL A 87 -3.89 17.37 23.06
C VAL A 87 -3.33 16.29 22.15
N GLU A 88 -2.04 16.37 21.87
CA GLU A 88 -1.29 15.33 21.17
C GLU A 88 -1.16 14.10 22.08
N THR A 89 -2.17 13.24 22.06
CA THR A 89 -2.15 12.00 22.83
C THR A 89 -1.29 10.94 22.13
N THR A 90 -0.61 10.11 22.90
CA THR A 90 0.23 9.01 22.37
C THR A 90 -0.49 8.13 21.34
N PRO A 91 -1.77 7.74 21.51
CA PRO A 91 -2.48 6.95 20.50
C PRO A 91 -2.61 7.64 19.14
N LEU A 92 -2.77 8.97 19.10
CA LEU A 92 -2.83 9.74 17.86
C LEU A 92 -1.49 9.79 17.15
N ILE A 93 -0.40 9.97 17.92
CA ILE A 93 0.96 9.94 17.37
C ILE A 93 1.22 8.58 16.74
N VAL A 94 0.89 7.49 17.44
CA VAL A 94 1.03 6.13 16.91
C VAL A 94 0.17 5.92 15.67
N GLY A 95 -1.09 6.35 15.67
CA GLY A 95 -1.97 6.26 14.50
C GLY A 95 -1.44 7.03 13.29
N SER A 96 -0.90 8.23 13.52
CA SER A 96 -0.28 9.06 12.48
C SER A 96 0.99 8.41 11.91
N MET A 97 1.86 7.88 12.78
CA MET A 97 3.05 7.14 12.35
C MET A 97 2.66 5.89 11.54
N MET A 98 1.65 5.13 11.99
CA MET A 98 1.21 3.93 11.28
C MET A 98 0.62 4.26 9.90
N LYS A 99 -0.14 5.36 9.79
CA LYS A 99 -0.60 5.90 8.50
C LYS A 99 0.56 6.26 7.57
N GLU A 100 1.58 6.95 8.08
CA GLU A 100 2.78 7.29 7.29
C GLU A 100 3.56 6.06 6.84
N VAL A 101 3.67 5.03 7.71
CA VAL A 101 4.30 3.75 7.40
C VAL A 101 3.49 3.00 6.33
N PHE A 102 2.17 2.92 6.48
CA PHE A 102 1.30 2.25 5.52
C PHE A 102 1.38 2.88 4.13
N LEU A 103 1.20 4.20 4.03
CA LEU A 103 1.27 4.92 2.75
C LEU A 103 2.67 4.78 2.13
N GLY A 104 3.73 4.88 2.94
CA GLY A 104 5.11 4.68 2.49
C GLY A 104 5.34 3.25 1.97
N TYR A 105 4.82 2.24 2.66
CA TYR A 105 4.94 0.85 2.27
C TYR A 105 4.21 0.56 0.97
N MET A 106 2.94 0.98 0.87
CA MET A 106 2.10 0.70 -0.30
C MET A 106 2.59 1.40 -1.56
N THR A 107 3.15 2.61 -1.45
CA THR A 107 3.76 3.32 -2.59
C THR A 107 5.08 2.66 -3.03
N ALA A 108 5.85 2.13 -2.08
CA ALA A 108 7.14 1.52 -2.34
C ALA A 108 7.07 0.06 -2.81
N LEU A 109 5.98 -0.65 -2.54
CA LEU A 109 5.79 -2.06 -2.87
C LEU A 109 6.08 -2.36 -4.35
N GLY A 110 5.57 -1.52 -5.26
CA GLY A 110 5.80 -1.68 -6.70
C GLY A 110 7.29 -1.61 -7.08
N PHE A 111 8.05 -0.73 -6.42
CA PHE A 111 9.48 -0.61 -6.63
C PHE A 111 10.24 -1.85 -6.16
N ILE A 112 9.95 -2.38 -4.97
CA ILE A 112 10.65 -3.58 -4.50
C ILE A 112 10.33 -4.78 -5.39
N VAL A 113 9.09 -4.91 -5.85
CA VAL A 113 8.71 -5.97 -6.77
C VAL A 113 9.52 -5.84 -8.06
N ALA A 114 9.67 -4.64 -8.61
CA ALA A 114 10.54 -4.42 -9.76
C ALA A 114 12.00 -4.79 -9.47
N LEU A 115 12.56 -4.39 -8.33
CA LEU A 115 13.93 -4.73 -7.94
C LEU A 115 14.12 -6.24 -7.80
N ASP A 116 13.19 -6.91 -7.12
CA ASP A 116 13.16 -8.36 -6.95
C ASP A 116 13.12 -9.08 -8.30
N ARG A 117 12.27 -8.63 -9.23
CA ARG A 117 12.20 -9.19 -10.59
C ARG A 117 13.48 -8.91 -11.41
N CYS A 118 14.12 -7.76 -11.22
CA CYS A 118 15.40 -7.44 -11.85
C CYS A 118 16.51 -8.40 -11.38
N VAL A 119 16.56 -8.66 -10.07
CA VAL A 119 17.51 -9.61 -9.48
C VAL A 119 17.20 -11.04 -9.94
N ALA A 120 15.93 -11.44 -9.99
CA ALA A 120 15.52 -12.73 -10.54
C ALA A 120 15.98 -12.90 -12.01
N THR A 121 15.91 -11.85 -12.84
CA THR A 121 16.42 -11.90 -14.22
C THR A 121 17.94 -12.05 -14.30
N LYS A 122 18.70 -11.37 -13.43
CA LYS A 122 20.18 -11.37 -13.48
C LYS A 122 20.82 -12.57 -12.78
N ALA A 123 20.32 -12.90 -11.59
CA ALA A 123 20.85 -13.92 -10.70
C ALA A 123 19.88 -15.10 -10.56
N TRP A 124 19.28 -15.53 -11.68
CA TRP A 124 18.20 -16.52 -11.71
C TRP A 124 18.53 -17.82 -10.98
N TYR A 125 19.73 -18.38 -11.21
CA TYR A 125 20.15 -19.64 -10.60
C TYR A 125 20.20 -19.55 -9.07
N TRP A 126 20.72 -18.42 -8.55
CA TRP A 126 20.73 -18.16 -7.11
C TRP A 126 19.29 -17.97 -6.59
N TYR A 127 18.46 -17.24 -7.32
CA TYR A 127 17.07 -16.96 -6.93
C TYR A 127 16.22 -18.24 -6.84
N GLU A 128 16.36 -19.14 -7.82
CA GLU A 128 15.63 -20.41 -7.90
C GLU A 128 16.13 -21.44 -6.88
N SER A 129 17.40 -21.36 -6.46
CA SER A 129 18.00 -22.30 -5.51
C SER A 129 17.35 -22.33 -4.12
N GLY A 130 16.52 -21.34 -3.78
CA GLY A 130 15.80 -21.29 -2.51
C GLY A 130 16.69 -21.24 -1.26
N LYS A 131 17.98 -20.90 -1.43
CA LYS A 131 18.97 -20.84 -0.34
C LYS A 131 18.59 -19.80 0.72
N LYS A 132 19.06 -19.98 1.96
CA LYS A 132 18.85 -19.01 3.07
C LYS A 132 19.28 -17.58 2.72
N SER A 133 20.22 -17.41 1.78
CA SER A 133 20.63 -16.09 1.30
C SER A 133 19.52 -15.31 0.59
N THR A 134 18.52 -15.98 -0.01
CA THR A 134 17.37 -15.27 -0.60
C THR A 134 16.47 -14.65 0.47
N LEU A 135 16.42 -15.24 1.67
CA LEU A 135 15.73 -14.67 2.83
C LEU A 135 16.46 -13.43 3.36
N LEU A 136 17.79 -13.48 3.44
CA LEU A 136 18.60 -12.32 3.83
C LEU A 136 18.44 -11.17 2.83
N PHE A 137 18.37 -11.48 1.53
CA PHE A 137 18.05 -10.50 0.50
C PHE A 137 16.65 -9.88 0.70
N PHE A 138 15.64 -10.67 1.06
CA PHE A 138 14.32 -10.14 1.41
C PHE A 138 14.39 -9.18 2.60
N ILE A 139 15.06 -9.55 3.69
CA ILE A 139 15.24 -8.66 4.85
C ILE A 139 15.94 -7.36 4.45
N PHE A 140 16.98 -7.44 3.62
CA PHE A 140 17.67 -6.26 3.11
C PHE A 140 16.76 -5.38 2.25
N GLN A 141 15.91 -5.97 1.41
CA GLN A 141 14.93 -5.23 0.61
C GLN A 141 13.90 -4.50 1.48
N GLU A 142 13.36 -5.18 2.50
CA GLU A 142 12.39 -4.56 3.41
C GLU A 142 13.06 -3.47 4.29
N ALA A 143 14.35 -3.58 4.61
CA ALA A 143 15.11 -2.49 5.24
C ALA A 143 15.36 -1.32 4.28
N PHE A 144 15.53 -1.60 2.98
CA PHE A 144 15.76 -0.56 1.97
C PHE A 144 14.49 0.25 1.65
N LEU A 145 13.30 -0.28 1.96
CA LEU A 145 12.02 0.41 1.77
C LEU A 145 11.92 1.79 2.38
N PHE A 146 12.69 2.04 3.44
CA PHE A 146 12.71 3.33 4.12
C PHE A 146 13.35 4.45 3.28
N TYR A 147 14.03 4.14 2.17
CA TYR A 147 14.59 5.12 1.23
C TYR A 147 13.60 5.46 0.10
N ARG A 148 12.99 6.67 0.15
CA ARG A 148 11.81 7.03 -0.67
C ARG A 148 12.09 7.58 -2.08
N GLU A 149 13.26 8.15 -2.37
CA GLU A 149 13.29 9.22 -3.39
C GLU A 149 13.14 8.86 -4.89
N ARG A 150 13.16 7.60 -5.36
CA ARG A 150 13.11 7.33 -6.83
C ARG A 150 12.34 6.07 -7.27
N GLN A 151 11.22 5.75 -6.63
CA GLN A 151 10.55 4.45 -6.78
C GLN A 151 9.87 4.24 -8.15
N LEU A 152 9.13 5.22 -8.66
CA LEU A 152 8.36 5.08 -9.91
C LEU A 152 9.24 4.89 -11.15
N GLN A 153 10.35 5.65 -11.24
CA GLN A 153 11.26 5.58 -12.38
C GLN A 153 11.87 4.18 -12.54
N CYS A 154 12.17 3.52 -11.43
CA CYS A 154 12.75 2.19 -11.43
C CYS A 154 11.81 1.11 -12.00
N ILE A 155 10.50 1.18 -11.76
CA ILE A 155 9.54 0.20 -12.33
C ILE A 155 9.56 0.26 -13.86
N ILE A 156 9.47 1.47 -14.41
CA ILE A 156 9.47 1.70 -15.86
C ILE A 156 10.78 1.21 -16.47
N LEU A 157 11.93 1.54 -15.84
CA LEU A 157 13.25 1.11 -16.29
C LEU A 157 13.40 -0.42 -16.29
N VAL A 158 12.98 -1.10 -15.21
CA VAL A 158 13.07 -2.56 -15.11
C VAL A 158 12.14 -3.25 -16.11
N LEU A 159 10.92 -2.74 -16.30
CA LEU A 159 10.00 -3.28 -17.29
C LEU A 159 10.57 -3.13 -18.71
N GLY A 160 11.07 -1.94 -19.05
CA GLY A 160 11.74 -1.67 -20.32
C GLY A 160 12.95 -2.57 -20.55
N TYR A 161 13.77 -2.79 -19.52
CA TYR A 161 14.91 -3.71 -19.57
C TYR A 161 14.48 -5.15 -19.85
N ASN A 162 13.47 -5.68 -19.15
CA ASN A 162 12.98 -7.05 -19.36
C ASN A 162 12.37 -7.23 -20.76
N ILE A 163 11.62 -6.24 -21.26
CA ILE A 163 11.08 -6.27 -22.64
C ILE A 163 12.22 -6.27 -23.66
N ARG A 164 13.26 -5.45 -23.46
CA ARG A 164 14.44 -5.43 -24.34
C ARG A 164 15.16 -6.78 -24.35
N GLN A 165 15.40 -7.38 -23.18
CA GLN A 165 16.00 -8.71 -23.08
C GLN A 165 15.17 -9.78 -23.80
N MET A 166 13.84 -9.73 -23.67
CA MET A 166 12.94 -10.64 -24.42
C MET A 166 13.03 -10.44 -25.94
N ARG A 167 13.16 -9.20 -26.43
CA ARG A 167 13.35 -8.91 -27.86
C ARG A 167 14.70 -9.42 -28.37
N GLU A 168 15.75 -9.28 -27.58
CA GLU A 168 17.10 -9.79 -27.90
C GLU A 168 17.09 -11.32 -28.01
N LEU A 169 16.41 -12.03 -27.10
CA LEU A 169 16.27 -13.49 -27.15
C LEU A 169 15.47 -13.98 -28.38
N LYS A 170 14.54 -13.17 -28.90
CA LYS A 170 13.76 -13.50 -30.10
C LYS A 170 14.52 -13.31 -31.42
N ARG A 171 15.60 -12.52 -31.43
CA ARG A 171 16.35 -12.17 -32.67
C ARG A 171 17.24 -13.29 -33.21
N GLY A 172 17.40 -14.40 -32.49
CA GLY A 172 18.10 -15.58 -33.01
C GLY A 172 18.51 -16.52 -31.89
N ALA A 173 18.06 -17.77 -31.97
CA ALA A 173 18.51 -18.83 -31.09
C ALA A 173 19.91 -19.27 -31.55
N ALA A 174 20.96 -18.65 -31.03
CA ALA A 174 22.30 -19.20 -31.15
C ALA A 174 22.39 -20.45 -30.29
N ILE A 175 22.80 -21.58 -30.90
CA ILE A 175 23.14 -22.83 -30.22
C ILE A 175 24.17 -22.45 -29.13
N ASN A 176 23.85 -22.69 -27.85
CA ASN A 176 24.58 -22.29 -26.62
C ASN A 176 24.18 -20.98 -25.91
N ARG A 177 23.38 -20.09 -26.50
CA ARG A 177 22.86 -18.89 -25.78
C ARG A 177 21.41 -19.04 -25.32
N TYR A 178 20.69 -20.01 -25.88
CA TYR A 178 19.29 -20.22 -25.53
C TYR A 178 19.15 -21.07 -24.28
N SER A 179 18.47 -20.51 -23.26
CA SER A 179 18.02 -21.26 -22.10
C SER A 179 16.51 -21.14 -22.00
N VAL A 180 15.85 -22.31 -21.97
CA VAL A 180 14.39 -22.44 -21.82
C VAL A 180 13.97 -21.83 -20.48
N SER A 181 14.67 -22.14 -19.38
CA SER A 181 14.37 -21.62 -18.04
C SER A 181 14.45 -20.10 -17.99
N ARG A 182 15.52 -19.51 -18.56
CA ARG A 182 15.68 -18.04 -18.62
C ARG A 182 14.54 -17.38 -19.40
N THR A 183 14.10 -17.99 -20.50
CA THR A 183 12.99 -17.47 -21.30
C THR A 183 11.67 -17.50 -20.53
N PHE A 184 11.38 -18.61 -19.84
CA PHE A 184 10.20 -18.72 -18.97
C PHE A 184 10.19 -17.67 -17.87
N GLN A 185 11.33 -17.45 -17.22
CA GLN A 185 11.44 -16.49 -16.12
C GLN A 185 11.29 -15.04 -16.58
N ILE A 186 11.84 -14.66 -17.74
CA ILE A 186 11.61 -13.30 -18.27
C ILE A 186 10.14 -13.11 -18.65
N LYS A 187 9.48 -14.13 -19.22
CA LYS A 187 8.02 -14.08 -19.49
C LYS A 187 7.22 -13.91 -18.20
N GLU A 188 7.56 -14.67 -17.16
CA GLU A 188 6.95 -14.56 -15.84
C GLU A 188 7.15 -13.14 -15.27
N ASN A 189 8.38 -12.62 -15.30
CA ASN A 189 8.70 -11.28 -14.80
C ASN A 189 7.91 -10.19 -15.54
N ILE A 190 7.78 -10.27 -16.87
CA ILE A 190 6.95 -9.34 -17.65
C ILE A 190 5.48 -9.45 -17.25
N SER A 191 4.95 -10.68 -17.08
CA SER A 191 3.57 -10.91 -16.66
C SER A 191 3.30 -10.29 -15.28
N VAL A 192 4.17 -10.55 -14.31
CA VAL A 192 4.09 -10.00 -12.94
C VAL A 192 4.15 -8.47 -12.98
N LEU A 193 5.15 -7.87 -13.64
CA LEU A 193 5.27 -6.40 -13.71
C LEU A 193 4.07 -5.75 -14.41
N THR A 194 3.50 -6.39 -15.43
CA THR A 194 2.29 -5.92 -16.11
C THR A 194 1.07 -5.99 -15.19
N ALA A 195 0.94 -7.06 -14.40
CA ALA A 195 -0.12 -7.18 -13.41
C ALA A 195 0.00 -6.09 -12.33
N TYR A 196 1.20 -5.85 -11.81
CA TYR A 196 1.45 -4.78 -10.84
C TYR A 196 1.19 -3.38 -11.43
N ALA A 197 1.53 -3.13 -12.69
CA ALA A 197 1.20 -1.87 -13.35
C ALA A 197 -0.33 -1.67 -13.51
N LYS A 198 -1.11 -2.75 -13.67
CA LYS A 198 -2.58 -2.69 -13.63
C LYS A 198 -3.09 -2.35 -12.23
N ILE A 199 -2.56 -3.03 -11.21
CA ILE A 199 -2.91 -2.77 -9.80
C ILE A 199 -2.58 -1.33 -9.42
N ALA A 200 -1.39 -0.82 -9.77
CA ALA A 200 -0.99 0.55 -9.50
C ALA A 200 -1.95 1.58 -10.13
N ARG A 201 -2.48 1.33 -11.33
CA ARG A 201 -3.50 2.20 -11.94
C ARG A 201 -4.79 2.22 -11.13
N VAL A 202 -5.26 1.05 -10.69
CA VAL A 202 -6.43 0.95 -9.81
C VAL A 202 -6.17 1.69 -8.50
N GLN A 203 -4.99 1.52 -7.90
CA GLN A 203 -4.62 2.21 -6.67
C GLN A 203 -4.56 3.74 -6.83
N ILE A 204 -4.03 4.25 -7.94
CA ILE A 204 -4.05 5.70 -8.23
C ILE A 204 -5.49 6.19 -8.36
N ALA A 205 -6.34 5.47 -9.09
CA ALA A 205 -7.75 5.82 -9.22
C ALA A 205 -8.48 5.80 -7.88
N MET A 206 -8.21 4.80 -7.04
CA MET A 206 -8.79 4.66 -5.70
C MET A 206 -8.26 5.70 -4.71
N THR A 207 -7.03 6.19 -4.83
CA THR A 207 -6.50 7.23 -3.92
C THR A 207 -6.89 8.65 -4.33
N THR A 208 -7.30 8.85 -5.59
CA THR A 208 -7.69 10.17 -6.12
C THR A 208 -8.80 10.85 -5.31
N PRO A 209 -9.92 10.17 -4.93
CA PRO A 209 -10.97 10.79 -4.12
C PRO A 209 -10.47 11.33 -2.78
N ALA A 210 -9.56 10.61 -2.09
CA ALA A 210 -8.97 11.10 -0.84
C ALA A 210 -8.26 12.45 -1.05
N PHE A 211 -7.47 12.59 -2.12
CA PHE A 211 -6.82 13.87 -2.44
C PHE A 211 -7.81 14.97 -2.81
N VAL A 212 -8.92 14.64 -3.47
CA VAL A 212 -9.99 15.61 -3.78
C VAL A 212 -10.65 16.12 -2.49
N PHE A 213 -11.03 15.22 -1.58
CA PHE A 213 -11.61 15.59 -0.28
C PHE A 213 -10.63 16.39 0.59
N PHE A 214 -9.35 15.99 0.60
CA PHE A 214 -8.31 16.74 1.29
C PHE A 214 -8.14 18.15 0.72
N GLY A 215 -8.13 18.28 -0.60
CA GLY A 215 -8.09 19.58 -1.28
C GLY A 215 -9.30 20.44 -0.91
N ALA A 216 -10.51 19.88 -0.96
CA ALA A 216 -11.74 20.58 -0.57
C ALA A 216 -11.67 21.09 0.87
N PHE A 217 -11.22 20.26 1.82
CA PHE A 217 -11.02 20.67 3.21
C PHE A 217 -10.04 21.86 3.35
N PHE A 218 -8.96 21.86 2.57
CA PHE A 218 -7.94 22.91 2.63
C PHE A 218 -8.41 24.23 1.99
N PHE A 219 -9.14 24.17 0.89
CA PHE A 219 -9.57 25.36 0.15
C PHE A 219 -10.82 26.05 0.74
N ILE A 220 -11.63 25.36 1.55
CA ILE A 220 -12.79 25.96 2.23
C ILE A 220 -12.31 26.61 3.53
N PRO A 221 -12.32 27.95 3.66
CA PRO A 221 -11.90 28.62 4.90
C PRO A 221 -12.91 28.39 6.04
N PRO A 222 -12.47 28.44 7.30
CA PRO A 222 -13.37 28.41 8.47
C PRO A 222 -14.31 29.62 8.51
N GLY A 223 -15.52 29.43 9.04
CA GLY A 223 -16.40 30.53 9.49
C GLY A 223 -17.16 31.26 8.38
N ILE A 224 -17.16 30.74 7.14
CA ILE A 224 -17.93 31.29 6.01
C ILE A 224 -19.32 30.64 5.85
N GLY A 225 -19.75 29.82 6.81
CA GLY A 225 -21.03 29.08 6.76
C GLY A 225 -20.98 27.74 6.01
N TYR A 226 -19.82 27.35 5.47
CA TYR A 226 -19.59 26.04 4.83
C TYR A 226 -18.82 25.05 5.72
N ASP A 227 -18.80 25.27 7.03
CA ASP A 227 -18.05 24.43 7.98
C ASP A 227 -18.53 22.96 7.95
N GLY A 228 -19.83 22.72 7.72
CA GLY A 228 -20.36 21.37 7.55
C GLY A 228 -19.75 20.62 6.35
N LEU A 229 -19.62 21.28 5.20
CA LEU A 229 -18.98 20.68 4.02
C LEU A 229 -17.48 20.44 4.24
N ARG A 230 -16.84 21.35 4.97
CA ARG A 230 -15.43 21.24 5.33
C ARG A 230 -15.19 20.03 6.23
N PHE A 231 -15.94 19.90 7.33
CA PHE A 231 -15.83 18.75 8.24
C PHE A 231 -16.24 17.44 7.55
N PHE A 232 -17.27 17.46 6.71
CA PHE A 232 -17.63 16.31 5.88
C PHE A 232 -16.47 15.88 4.97
N SER A 233 -15.79 16.84 4.31
CA SER A 233 -14.63 16.53 3.47
C SER A 233 -13.48 15.92 4.26
N ALA A 234 -13.22 16.40 5.47
CA ALA A 234 -12.22 15.80 6.36
C ALA A 234 -12.60 14.38 6.80
N ALA A 235 -13.85 14.14 7.17
CA ALA A 235 -14.33 12.80 7.53
C ALA A 235 -14.32 11.84 6.33
N MET A 236 -14.69 12.29 5.14
CA MET A 236 -14.61 11.49 3.92
C MET A 236 -13.17 11.19 3.53
N PHE A 237 -12.23 12.12 3.70
CA PHE A 237 -10.81 11.87 3.51
C PHE A 237 -10.30 10.76 4.45
N ASP A 238 -10.66 10.83 5.72
CA ASP A 238 -10.28 9.83 6.72
C ASP A 238 -10.92 8.46 6.45
N LEU A 239 -12.21 8.43 6.12
CA LEU A 239 -12.92 7.23 5.69
C LEU A 239 -12.24 6.60 4.47
N TRP A 240 -11.88 7.40 3.47
CA TRP A 240 -11.27 6.89 2.25
C TRP A 240 -9.86 6.35 2.45
N LEU A 241 -9.16 6.84 3.47
CA LEU A 241 -7.86 6.30 3.87
C LEU A 241 -7.96 5.05 4.75
N SER A 242 -9.13 4.79 5.34
CA SER A 242 -9.41 3.53 6.04
C SER A 242 -9.71 2.37 5.09
N MET A 243 -10.00 2.67 3.81
CA MET A 243 -10.21 1.71 2.72
C MET A 243 -8.89 1.28 2.06
#